data_AF-A0A351TQS4-F1
#
_entry.id   AF-A0A351TQS4-F1
#
_cell.length_a   1.000
_cell.length_b   1.000
_cell.length_c   1.000
_cell.angle_alpha   90.00
_cell.angle_beta   90.00
_cell.angle_gamma   90.00
#
_symmetry.space_group_name_H-M   'P 1'
#
loop_
_entity.id
_entity.type
_entity.pdbx_description
1 polymer ?
#
loop_
_entity_poly.entity_id
_entity_poly.type
_entity_poly.pdbx_seq_one_letter_code
_entity_poly.pdbx_strand_id
1 'polypeptide(L)'
;IAKNTFLTYAKKQKRHVSETDIDLSKQIEPSFENEILDKETVWKLHKLLHELSDPYKEVFSLRVFGELPFSQIGELFGKSDSWARLIFYRAKKELRRDLDENIV
;
A
#
# COMPACT_ATOMS: atom_id res chain seq x y z
N ILE A 1 0.84 -1.06 15.72
CA ILE A 1 -0.56 -1.37 16.13
C ILE A 1 -1.00 -2.76 15.63
N ALA A 2 -0.60 -3.21 14.43
CA ALA A 2 -0.95 -4.56 13.90
C ALA A 2 -0.49 -5.75 14.78
N LYS A 3 0.73 -5.70 15.34
CA LYS A 3 1.29 -6.79 16.16
C LYS A 3 0.46 -7.08 17.42
N ASN A 4 -0.12 -6.04 18.03
CA ASN A 4 -0.91 -6.15 19.25
C ASN A 4 -2.32 -6.69 18.94
N THR A 5 -2.90 -6.33 17.80
CA THR A 5 -4.17 -6.90 17.33
C THR A 5 -4.02 -8.39 17.03
N PHE A 6 -2.94 -8.79 16.33
CA PHE A 6 -2.64 -10.19 16.05
C PHE A 6 -2.42 -11.01 17.33
N LEU A 7 -1.64 -10.48 18.28
CA LEU A 7 -1.40 -11.14 19.58
C LEU A 7 -2.69 -11.29 20.41
N THR A 8 -3.57 -10.29 20.35
CA THR A 8 -4.87 -10.34 21.04
C THR A 8 -5.81 -11.35 20.40
N TYR A 9 -5.82 -11.41 19.06
CA TYR A 9 -6.58 -12.39 18.30
C TYR A 9 -6.09 -13.83 18.55
N ALA A 10 -4.77 -14.06 18.51
CA ALA A 10 -4.16 -15.38 18.75
C ALA A 10 -4.39 -15.88 20.19
N LYS A 11 -4.37 -14.99 21.20
CA LYS A 11 -4.72 -15.35 22.58
C LYS A 11 -6.21 -15.69 22.76
N LYS A 12 -7.10 -15.04 21.99
CA LYS A 12 -8.55 -15.31 22.00
C LYS A 12 -8.88 -16.65 21.37
N GLN A 13 -8.22 -17.02 20.27
CA GLN A 13 -8.42 -18.33 19.63
C GLN A 13 -7.99 -19.50 20.52
N LYS A 14 -6.87 -19.39 21.26
CA LYS A 14 -6.41 -20.47 22.16
C LYS A 14 -7.36 -20.83 23.31
N ARG A 15 -8.33 -19.97 23.66
CA ARG A 15 -9.37 -20.28 24.66
C ARG A 15 -10.62 -20.93 24.06
N HIS A 16 -10.76 -20.92 22.73
CA HIS A 16 -11.93 -21.46 22.01
C HIS A 16 -11.65 -22.78 21.28
N VAL A 17 -10.40 -23.27 21.27
CA VAL A 17 -10.07 -24.58 20.69
C VAL A 17 -10.23 -25.66 21.75
N SER A 18 -11.48 -25.91 22.13
CA SER A 18 -11.94 -27.25 22.50
C SER A 18 -13.10 -27.52 21.57
N GLU A 19 -12.99 -28.61 20.80
CA GLU A 19 -13.95 -29.04 19.79
C GLU A 19 -13.96 -28.16 18.52
N THR A 20 -13.14 -28.53 17.53
CA THR A 20 -13.60 -29.02 16.23
C THR A 20 -12.37 -29.07 15.32
N ASP A 21 -11.97 -30.27 14.94
CA ASP A 21 -11.01 -30.54 13.87
C ASP A 21 -11.49 -29.88 12.57
N ILE A 22 -10.86 -28.77 12.18
CA ILE A 22 -10.92 -28.27 10.81
C ILE A 22 -9.50 -28.03 10.36
N ASP A 23 -9.02 -28.99 9.59
CA ASP A 23 -7.81 -28.93 8.80
C ASP A 23 -7.81 -27.67 7.91
N LEU A 24 -7.12 -26.63 8.38
CA LEU A 24 -6.91 -25.36 7.68
C LEU A 24 -5.66 -25.39 6.79
N SER A 25 -5.13 -26.58 6.48
CA SER A 25 -3.98 -26.74 5.57
C SER A 25 -4.33 -26.76 4.08
N LYS A 26 -5.55 -26.31 3.69
CA LYS A 26 -5.79 -25.92 2.29
C LYS A 26 -5.03 -24.65 1.97
N GLN A 27 -3.79 -24.89 1.54
CA GLN A 27 -2.93 -23.98 0.83
C GLN A 27 -3.75 -23.20 -0.19
N ILE A 28 -3.86 -21.90 0.04
CA ILE A 28 -4.17 -20.94 -1.02
C ILE A 28 -2.87 -20.85 -1.81
N GLU A 29 -2.65 -21.77 -2.75
CA GLU A 29 -1.65 -21.53 -3.78
C GLU A 29 -2.07 -20.24 -4.51
N PRO A 30 -1.21 -19.22 -4.63
CA PRO A 30 -1.51 -18.09 -5.47
C PRO A 30 -1.67 -18.63 -6.89
N SER A 31 -2.89 -18.55 -7.44
CA SER A 31 -3.09 -18.92 -8.83
C SER A 31 -2.19 -18.03 -9.69
N PHE A 32 -1.59 -18.62 -10.72
CA PHE A 32 -0.76 -17.90 -11.70
C PHE A 32 -1.49 -16.66 -12.27
N GLU A 33 -2.81 -16.75 -12.42
CA GLU A 33 -3.68 -15.65 -12.83
C GLU A 33 -3.63 -14.46 -11.85
N ASN A 34 -3.64 -14.70 -10.54
CA ASN A 34 -3.54 -13.64 -9.53
C ASN A 34 -2.16 -12.97 -9.55
N GLU A 35 -1.08 -13.73 -9.72
CA GLU A 35 0.27 -13.15 -9.85
C GLU A 35 0.44 -12.30 -11.12
N ILE A 36 -0.20 -12.69 -12.23
CA ILE A 36 -0.20 -11.91 -13.47
C ILE A 36 -1.03 -10.63 -13.28
N LEU A 37 -2.23 -10.74 -12.71
CA LEU A 37 -3.10 -9.60 -12.38
C LEU A 37 -2.36 -8.57 -11.52
N ASP A 38 -1.60 -9.03 -10.53
CA ASP A 38 -0.78 -8.16 -9.70
C ASP A 38 0.34 -7.49 -10.51
N LYS A 39 1.05 -8.22 -11.37
CA LYS A 39 2.11 -7.65 -12.22
C LYS A 39 1.57 -6.61 -13.22
N GLU A 40 0.43 -6.88 -13.84
CA GLU A 40 -0.21 -5.93 -14.75
C GLU A 40 -0.69 -4.68 -14.01
N THR A 41 -1.27 -4.85 -12.82
CA THR A 41 -1.74 -3.74 -11.99
C THR A 41 -0.57 -2.88 -11.50
N VAL A 42 0.53 -3.51 -11.08
CA VAL A 42 1.77 -2.82 -10.71
C VAL A 42 2.34 -2.05 -11.90
N TRP A 43 2.38 -2.66 -13.09
CA TRP A 43 2.86 -1.98 -14.30
C TRP A 43 1.98 -0.77 -14.68
N LYS A 44 0.66 -0.90 -14.59
CA LYS A 44 -0.27 0.23 -14.81
C LYS A 44 -0.05 1.35 -13.80
N LEU A 45 0.13 1.01 -12.53
CA LEU A 45 0.43 2.00 -11.49
C LEU A 45 1.74 2.74 -11.78
N HIS A 46 2.79 2.05 -12.24
CA HIS A 46 4.05 2.68 -12.63
C HIS A 46 3.89 3.64 -13.81
N LYS A 47 3.06 3.30 -14.80
CA LYS A 47 2.75 4.20 -15.92
C LYS A 47 2.02 5.46 -15.44
N LEU A 48 0.94 5.29 -14.68
CA LEU A 48 0.18 6.41 -14.13
C LEU A 48 1.07 7.31 -13.27
N LEU A 49 1.93 6.73 -12.42
CA LEU A 49 2.89 7.48 -11.63
C LEU A 49 3.83 8.34 -12.49
N HIS A 50 4.22 7.86 -13.67
CA HIS A 50 5.09 8.60 -14.57
C HIS A 50 4.39 9.80 -15.21
N GLU A 51 3.05 9.76 -15.34
CA GLU A 51 2.22 10.83 -15.87
C GLU A 51 1.92 11.92 -14.84
N LEU A 52 2.09 11.64 -13.53
CA LEU A 52 1.93 12.68 -12.50
C LEU A 52 2.95 13.81 -12.69
N SER A 53 2.43 15.02 -12.61
CA SER A 53 3.23 16.24 -12.59
C SER A 53 4.07 16.37 -11.30
N ASP A 54 5.22 17.03 -11.41
CA ASP A 54 6.00 17.39 -10.23
C ASP A 54 5.26 18.50 -9.46
N PRO A 55 5.24 18.45 -8.11
CA PRO A 55 6.06 17.60 -7.22
C PRO A 55 5.38 16.28 -6.79
N TYR A 56 4.22 15.91 -7.35
CA TYR A 56 3.45 14.74 -6.88
C TYR A 56 4.18 13.42 -7.11
N LYS A 57 4.72 13.22 -8.31
CA LYS A 57 5.49 12.02 -8.68
C LYS A 57 6.69 11.82 -7.76
N GLU A 58 7.49 12.86 -7.56
CA GLU A 58 8.73 12.78 -6.78
C GLU A 58 8.44 12.54 -5.29
N VAL A 59 7.50 13.28 -4.69
CA VAL A 59 7.11 13.08 -3.28
C VAL A 59 6.53 11.68 -3.05
N PHE A 60 5.71 11.17 -3.96
CA PHE A 60 5.19 9.81 -3.87
C PHE A 60 6.31 8.78 -3.98
N SER A 61 7.23 8.96 -4.94
CA SER A 61 8.34 8.03 -5.17
C SER A 61 9.29 7.97 -3.98
N LEU A 62 9.68 9.12 -3.43
CA LEU A 62 10.52 9.19 -2.22
C LEU A 62 9.83 8.56 -1.01
N ARG A 63 8.50 8.73 -0.89
CA ARG A 63 7.77 8.15 0.24
C ARG A 63 7.59 6.64 0.13
N VAL A 64 7.27 6.12 -1.06
CA VAL A 64 6.90 4.71 -1.27
C VAL A 64 8.12 3.85 -1.59
N PHE A 65 8.99 4.31 -2.49
CA PHE A 65 10.16 3.53 -2.91
C PHE A 65 11.42 3.89 -2.13
N GLY A 66 11.55 5.16 -1.71
CA GLY A 66 12.67 5.61 -0.89
C GLY A 66 12.44 5.44 0.62
N GLU A 67 11.23 5.09 1.04
CA GLU A 67 10.80 4.97 2.44
C GLU A 67 11.09 6.19 3.33
N LEU A 68 11.31 7.38 2.74
CA LEU A 68 11.69 8.57 3.48
C LEU A 68 10.54 9.07 4.38
N PRO A 69 10.81 9.50 5.62
CA PRO A 69 9.85 10.22 6.45
C PRO A 69 9.50 11.57 5.81
N PHE A 70 8.26 12.01 6.01
CA PHE A 70 7.76 13.27 5.45
C PHE A 70 8.56 14.50 5.87
N SER A 71 9.24 14.46 7.02
CA SER A 71 10.17 15.50 7.47
C SER A 71 11.37 15.65 6.53
N GLN A 72 12.02 14.55 6.17
CA GLN A 72 13.17 14.55 5.25
C GLN A 72 12.74 14.89 3.82
N ILE A 73 11.55 14.44 3.41
CA ILE A 73 10.98 14.84 2.12
C ILE A 73 10.74 16.36 2.13
N GLY A 74 10.11 16.91 3.16
CA GLY A 74 9.92 18.35 3.29
C GLY A 74 11.24 19.11 3.20
N GLU A 75 12.27 18.66 3.94
CA GLU A 75 13.61 19.24 3.93
C GLU A 75 14.24 19.25 2.53
N LEU A 76 14.16 18.14 1.77
CA LEU A 76 14.69 18.05 0.40
C LEU A 76 14.06 19.08 -0.54
N PHE A 77 12.78 19.39 -0.35
CA PHE A 77 12.05 20.40 -1.13
C PHE A 77 12.15 21.82 -0.54
N GLY A 78 12.83 22.02 0.59
CA GLY A 78 12.85 23.30 1.31
C GLY A 78 11.46 23.72 1.82
N LYS A 79 10.63 22.74 2.22
CA LYS A 79 9.25 22.89 2.68
C LYS A 79 9.04 22.23 4.04
N SER A 80 7.82 22.37 4.57
CA SER A 80 7.42 21.73 5.83
C SER A 80 7.03 20.26 5.65
N ASP A 81 7.15 19.49 6.73
CA ASP A 81 6.63 18.12 6.85
C ASP A 81 5.12 18.03 6.50
N SER A 82 4.33 19.04 6.88
CA SER A 82 2.90 19.13 6.54
C SER A 82 2.66 19.36 5.04
N TRP A 83 3.52 20.10 4.36
CA TRP A 83 3.46 20.25 2.90
C TRP A 83 3.72 18.89 2.22
N ALA A 84 4.75 18.15 2.64
CA ALA A 84 5.05 16.83 2.08
C ALA A 84 3.88 15.85 2.23
N ARG A 85 3.21 15.84 3.40
CA ARG A 85 1.98 15.05 3.62
C ARG A 85 0.85 15.42 2.66
N LEU A 86 0.63 16.73 2.44
CA LEU A 86 -0.44 17.20 1.55
C LEU A 86 -0.17 16.82 0.09
N ILE A 87 1.06 17.00 -0.38
CA ILE A 87 1.48 16.64 -1.74
C ILE A 87 1.38 15.12 -1.94
N PHE A 88 1.82 14.33 -0.97
CA PHE A 88 1.66 12.88 -1.00
C PHE A 88 0.19 12.45 -1.07
N TYR A 89 -0.68 13.07 -0.27
CA TYR A 89 -2.11 12.78 -0.29
C TYR A 89 -2.74 13.09 -1.66
N ARG A 90 -2.38 14.22 -2.27
CA ARG A 90 -2.86 14.59 -3.61
C ARG A 90 -2.38 13.61 -4.66
N ALA A 91 -1.10 13.25 -4.65
CA ALA A 91 -0.53 12.24 -5.54
C ALA A 91 -1.29 10.90 -5.46
N LYS A 92 -1.53 10.43 -4.23
CA LYS A 92 -2.28 9.19 -3.98
C LYS A 92 -3.74 9.28 -4.46
N LYS A 93 -4.38 10.44 -4.27
CA LYS A 93 -5.77 10.66 -4.70
C LYS A 93 -5.89 10.66 -6.23
N GLU A 94 -4.94 11.27 -6.91
CA GLU A 94 -4.88 11.32 -8.38
C GLU A 94 -4.66 9.93 -8.96
N LEU A 95 -3.64 9.20 -8.47
CA LEU A 95 -3.40 7.81 -8.86
C LEU A 95 -4.61 6.90 -8.68
N ARG A 96 -5.35 7.05 -7.57
CA ARG A 96 -6.57 6.27 -7.34
C ARG A 96 -7.65 6.62 -8.36
N ARG A 97 -7.86 7.90 -8.63
CA ARG A 97 -8.86 8.36 -9.62
C ARG A 97 -8.54 7.79 -10.99
N ASP A 98 -7.28 7.91 -11.44
CA ASP A 98 -6.88 7.43 -12.77
C ASP A 98 -6.92 5.90 -12.86
N LEU A 99 -6.63 5.20 -11.76
CA LEU A 99 -6.78 3.75 -11.72
C LEU A 99 -8.26 3.32 -11.83
N ASP A 100 -9.16 3.98 -11.11
CA ASP A 100 -10.59 3.69 -11.13
C ASP A 100 -11.21 4.02 -12.51
N GLU A 101 -10.76 5.11 -13.16
CA GLU A 101 -11.20 5.52 -14.51
C GLU A 101 -10.73 4.54 -15.61
N ASN A 102 -9.57 3.90 -15.47
CA ASN A 102 -9.04 2.93 -16.45
C ASN A 102 -9.56 1.49 -16.26
N ILE A 103 -10.38 1.24 -15.24
CA ILE A 103 -11.02 -0.06 -15.00
C ILE A 103 -12.46 -0.11 -15.59
N VAL A 104 -13.04 1.04 -15.95
CA VAL A 104 -14.35 1.19 -16.62
C VAL A 104 -14.18 1.23 -18.13
#